data_AF-A0A2E7KYU7-F1
#
_entry.id   AF-A0A2E7KYU7-F1
#
_cell.length_a   1.000
_cell.length_b   1.000
_cell.length_c   1.000
_cell.angle_alpha   90.00
_cell.angle_beta   90.00
_cell.angle_gamma   90.00
#
_symmetry.space_group_name_H-M   'P 1'
#
loop_
_entity.id
_entity.type
_entity.pdbx_description
1 polymer ?
#
loop_
_entity_poly.entity_id
_entity_poly.type
_entity_poly.pdbx_seq_one_letter_code
_entity_poly.pdbx_strand_id
1 'polypeptide(L)'
;KLTILNYSFIMFSMVGCYCHKADFQSAEVNPQSKPQLDQVINTQHVVIIKGQVNYQRGVTFNDSLMLDDAIKRCSGFTQFADLENIQITRGEEKIHYNLAEDYKISEIKLEPNDIVEIPFNNPDS
;
A
#
# COMPACT_ATOMS: atom_id res chain seq x y z
N LYS A 1 31.05 45.56 -2.72
CA LYS A 1 31.68 45.10 -1.46
C LYS A 1 30.55 44.84 -0.48
N LEU A 2 30.28 43.55 -0.21
CA LEU A 2 30.61 42.89 1.07
C LEU A 2 29.69 43.43 2.21
N THR A 3 28.97 42.66 3.03
CA THR A 3 29.08 41.24 3.36
C THR A 3 28.06 40.91 4.45
N ILE A 4 27.34 39.78 4.30
CA ILE A 4 27.13 38.70 5.31
C ILE A 4 26.44 39.12 6.64
N LEU A 5 25.16 38.76 6.84
CA LEU A 5 24.62 37.52 7.46
C LEU A 5 24.58 37.52 9.01
N ASN A 6 23.42 37.06 9.50
CA ASN A 6 23.15 36.30 10.74
C ASN A 6 23.02 37.03 12.08
N TYR A 7 21.85 36.88 12.72
CA TYR A 7 21.62 35.91 13.81
C TYR A 7 20.10 35.89 14.15
N SER A 8 19.42 34.77 13.93
CA SER A 8 19.11 33.74 14.94
C SER A 8 17.81 34.01 15.70
N PHE A 9 16.77 33.26 15.35
CA PHE A 9 15.78 32.80 16.33
C PHE A 9 15.52 31.33 16.06
N ILE A 10 16.16 30.51 16.88
CA ILE A 10 15.98 29.07 16.96
C ILE A 10 14.80 28.82 17.91
N MET A 11 14.09 27.72 17.66
CA MET A 11 13.18 26.99 18.54
C MET A 11 11.72 27.45 18.53
N PHE A 12 10.84 26.65 17.90
CA PHE A 12 10.07 25.66 18.66
C PHE A 12 9.64 24.51 17.76
N SER A 13 9.89 23.31 18.27
CA SER A 13 9.41 22.02 17.79
C SER A 13 7.91 22.05 17.51
N MET A 14 7.50 21.63 16.31
CA MET A 14 6.23 20.94 16.12
C MET A 14 6.46 19.73 15.23
N VAL A 15 6.68 18.60 15.89
CA VAL A 15 6.25 17.29 15.43
C VAL A 15 4.76 17.40 15.12
N GLY A 16 4.42 17.44 13.84
CA GLY A 16 3.05 17.42 13.36
C GLY A 16 3.01 16.64 12.07
N CYS A 17 2.76 15.33 12.16
CA CYS A 17 2.28 14.57 11.01
C CYS A 17 1.05 15.31 10.44
N TYR A 18 1.09 15.64 9.16
CA TYR A 18 -0.09 16.10 8.44
C TYR A 18 -1.06 14.92 8.30
N CYS A 19 -1.86 14.66 9.33
CA CYS A 19 -3.10 13.93 9.18
C CYS A 19 -4.13 14.90 8.60
N HIS A 20 -4.41 14.77 7.31
CA HIS A 20 -5.58 15.41 6.71
C HIS A 20 -6.82 14.87 7.43
N LYS A 21 -7.47 15.77 8.14
CA LYS A 21 -8.69 15.57 8.91
C LYS A 21 -9.81 15.22 7.92
N ALA A 22 -10.20 13.95 7.86
CA ALA A 22 -11.48 13.58 7.31
C ALA A 22 -12.51 13.82 8.42
N ASP A 23 -13.20 14.97 8.36
CA ASP A 23 -14.42 15.18 9.12
C ASP A 23 -15.48 14.22 8.58
N PHE A 24 -15.94 13.28 9.42
CA PHE A 24 -17.20 12.59 9.16
C PHE A 24 -18.04 12.60 10.44
N GLN A 25 -19.07 13.45 10.40
CA GLN A 25 -20.10 13.58 11.40
C GLN A 25 -20.87 12.26 11.57
N SER A 26 -21.10 11.92 12.84
CA SER A 26 -22.02 10.88 13.26
C SER A 26 -23.43 11.24 12.80
N ALA A 27 -23.99 10.45 11.88
CA ALA A 27 -25.41 10.49 11.54
C ALA A 27 -26.01 9.10 11.80
N GLU A 28 -27.13 9.10 12.50
CA GLU A 28 -27.88 7.95 12.98
C GLU A 28 -28.31 7.03 11.82
N VAL A 29 -28.16 5.72 12.02
CA VAL A 29 -28.55 4.69 11.07
C VAL A 29 -30.08 4.56 11.04
N ASN A 30 -30.72 5.06 9.99
CA ASN A 30 -32.11 4.72 9.63
C ASN A 30 -32.11 3.56 8.61
N PRO A 31 -32.69 2.38 8.93
CA PRO A 31 -32.54 1.18 8.12
C PRO A 31 -33.60 1.12 7.00
N GLN A 32 -33.52 1.98 5.98
CA GLN A 32 -34.21 1.75 4.70
C GLN A 32 -33.77 2.73 3.58
N SER A 33 -32.61 2.50 2.97
CA SER A 33 -32.37 2.93 1.59
C SER A 33 -31.37 1.99 0.91
N LYS A 34 -31.91 1.06 0.12
CA LYS A 34 -31.18 0.22 -0.83
C LYS A 34 -30.30 1.14 -1.70
N PRO A 35 -28.96 1.04 -1.68
CA PRO A 35 -28.13 1.84 -2.57
C PRO A 35 -28.47 1.46 -4.02
N GLN A 36 -29.00 2.40 -4.79
CA GLN A 36 -29.08 2.27 -6.24
C GLN A 36 -27.63 2.33 -6.77
N LEU A 37 -27.12 1.18 -7.22
CA LEU A 37 -25.71 0.92 -7.51
C LEU A 37 -25.25 1.43 -8.90
N ASP A 38 -26.10 2.13 -9.65
CA ASP A 38 -25.90 2.29 -11.10
C ASP A 38 -25.30 3.63 -11.54
N GLN A 39 -24.61 4.37 -10.67
CA GLN A 39 -24.06 5.68 -11.03
C GLN A 39 -22.58 5.83 -10.64
N VAL A 40 -21.73 5.63 -11.64
CA VAL A 40 -20.28 5.87 -11.66
C VAL A 40 -19.47 4.91 -10.78
N ILE A 41 -19.45 3.62 -11.16
CA ILE A 41 -18.28 2.81 -10.85
C ILE A 41 -17.16 3.37 -11.73
N ASN A 42 -16.47 4.41 -11.24
CA ASN A 42 -15.11 4.66 -11.68
C ASN A 42 -14.37 3.41 -11.19
N THR A 43 -14.25 2.42 -12.07
CA THR A 43 -13.55 1.17 -11.82
C THR A 43 -12.08 1.53 -11.67
N GLN A 44 -11.75 2.15 -10.54
CA GLN A 44 -10.38 2.36 -10.14
C GLN A 44 -9.84 0.95 -10.00
N HIS A 45 -9.02 0.59 -10.96
CA HIS A 45 -8.26 -0.63 -10.89
C HIS A 45 -7.45 -0.58 -9.59
N VAL A 46 -7.58 -1.61 -8.78
CA VAL A 46 -6.88 -1.73 -7.50
C VAL A 46 -6.14 -3.04 -7.47
N VAL A 47 -4.96 -3.01 -6.86
CA VAL A 47 -4.20 -4.20 -6.48
C VAL A 47 -4.38 -4.40 -4.99
N ILE A 48 -4.73 -5.61 -4.57
CA ILE A 48 -4.92 -5.92 -3.15
C ILE A 48 -3.62 -6.51 -2.60
N ILE A 49 -3.02 -5.84 -1.60
CA ILE A 49 -1.82 -6.34 -0.91
C ILE A 49 -2.25 -6.85 0.48
N LYS A 50 -2.02 -8.14 0.76
CA LYS A 50 -2.40 -8.78 2.03
C LYS A 50 -1.33 -9.74 2.55
N GLY A 51 -1.43 -10.13 3.83
CA GLY A 51 -0.48 -11.03 4.49
C GLY A 51 0.57 -10.29 5.31
N GLN A 52 1.82 -10.74 5.27
CA GLN A 52 2.93 -10.24 6.09
C GLN A 52 3.55 -8.93 5.57
N VAL A 53 2.73 -7.90 5.47
CA VAL A 53 3.15 -6.52 5.19
C VAL A 53 2.78 -5.63 6.37
N ASN A 54 3.50 -4.52 6.54
CA ASN A 54 3.23 -3.60 7.65
C ASN A 54 1.81 -3.03 7.60
N TYR A 55 1.31 -2.70 6.41
CA TYR A 55 -0.08 -2.27 6.21
C TYR A 55 -0.73 -2.99 5.04
N GLN A 56 -1.67 -3.87 5.34
CA GLN A 56 -2.52 -4.52 4.34
C GLN A 56 -3.52 -3.52 3.78
N ARG A 57 -3.53 -3.33 2.45
CA ARG A 57 -4.48 -2.43 1.80
C ARG A 57 -4.60 -2.65 0.31
N GLY A 58 -5.66 -2.08 -0.26
CA GLY A 58 -5.77 -1.83 -1.70
C GLY A 58 -4.85 -0.67 -2.11
N VAL A 59 -4.08 -0.89 -3.16
CA VAL A 59 -3.25 0.13 -3.82
C VAL A 59 -3.89 0.47 -5.15
N THR A 60 -4.13 1.76 -5.40
CA THR A 60 -4.62 2.21 -6.71
C THR A 60 -3.60 1.84 -7.80
N PHE A 61 -4.08 1.10 -8.80
CA PHE A 61 -3.32 0.67 -9.96
C PHE A 61 -2.99 1.86 -10.86
N ASN A 62 -1.80 1.83 -11.44
CA ASN A 62 -1.39 2.68 -12.55
C ASN A 62 -0.55 1.84 -13.53
N ASP A 63 -0.41 2.29 -14.77
CA ASP A 63 0.25 1.48 -15.82
C ASP A 63 1.74 1.19 -15.56
N SER A 64 2.33 1.92 -14.61
CA SER A 64 3.70 1.78 -14.13
C SER A 64 3.79 1.08 -12.77
N LEU A 65 2.72 0.46 -12.25
CA LEU A 65 2.71 -0.07 -10.90
C LEU A 65 3.52 -1.36 -10.86
N MET A 66 4.65 -1.29 -10.17
CA MET A 66 5.53 -2.41 -9.89
C MET A 66 5.22 -2.99 -8.50
N LEU A 67 5.57 -4.26 -8.28
CA LEU A 67 5.41 -4.91 -6.98
C LEU A 67 6.19 -4.17 -5.89
N ASP A 68 7.41 -3.75 -6.15
CA ASP A 68 8.24 -3.00 -5.20
C ASP A 68 7.57 -1.69 -4.76
N ASP A 69 6.98 -0.94 -5.68
CA ASP A 69 6.24 0.29 -5.40
C ASP A 69 4.97 0.04 -4.60
N ALA A 70 4.25 -1.05 -4.89
CA ALA A 70 3.08 -1.44 -4.12
C ALA A 70 3.46 -1.84 -2.68
N ILE A 71 4.58 -2.54 -2.49
CA ILE A 71 5.09 -2.92 -1.17
C ILE A 71 5.64 -1.70 -0.39
N LYS A 72 6.38 -0.80 -1.04
CA LYS A 72 6.84 0.48 -0.44
C LYS A 72 5.66 1.30 0.05
N ARG A 73 4.60 1.37 -0.75
CA ARG A 73 3.33 1.97 -0.35
C ARG A 73 2.83 1.31 0.95
N CYS A 74 2.88 -0.01 1.06
CA CYS A 74 2.53 -0.78 2.27
C CYS A 74 3.53 -0.66 3.45
N SER A 75 4.47 0.28 3.40
CA SER A 75 5.55 0.47 4.37
C SER A 75 6.53 -0.70 4.46
N GLY A 76 6.62 -1.52 3.41
CA GLY A 76 7.49 -2.68 3.36
C GLY A 76 6.89 -3.96 3.96
N PHE A 77 7.69 -5.02 3.91
CA PHE A 77 7.38 -6.30 4.51
C PHE A 77 7.57 -6.26 6.04
N THR A 78 6.94 -7.20 6.74
CA THR A 78 7.26 -7.45 8.15
C THR A 78 8.50 -8.35 8.26
N GLN A 79 9.09 -8.45 9.45
CA GLN A 79 10.22 -9.35 9.71
C GLN A 79 9.87 -10.85 9.59
N PHE A 80 8.58 -11.18 9.56
CA PHE A 80 8.08 -12.55 9.43
C PHE A 80 7.55 -12.85 8.03
N ALA A 81 7.82 -11.97 7.06
CA ALA A 81 7.40 -12.19 5.69
C ALA A 81 8.22 -13.32 5.05
N ASP A 82 7.53 -14.26 4.44
CA ASP A 82 8.13 -15.22 3.53
C ASP A 82 8.30 -14.57 2.16
N LEU A 83 9.56 -14.26 1.82
CA LEU A 83 9.92 -13.66 0.53
C LEU A 83 10.13 -14.72 -0.56
N GLU A 84 10.22 -16.00 -0.21
CA GLU A 84 10.45 -17.12 -1.12
C GLU A 84 9.16 -17.63 -1.75
N ASN A 85 8.03 -17.49 -1.03
CA ASN A 85 6.74 -18.06 -1.43
C ASN A 85 5.65 -17.01 -1.67
N ILE A 86 5.99 -15.85 -2.23
CA ILE A 86 4.98 -14.81 -2.50
C ILE A 86 4.06 -15.27 -3.62
N GLN A 87 2.75 -15.12 -3.40
CA GLN A 87 1.73 -15.52 -4.36
C GLN A 87 1.03 -14.29 -4.93
N ILE A 88 1.01 -14.17 -6.25
CA ILE A 88 0.18 -13.20 -6.96
C ILE A 88 -0.95 -13.96 -7.63
N THR A 89 -2.19 -13.57 -7.33
CA THR A 89 -3.39 -14.14 -7.95
C THR A 89 -3.92 -13.17 -8.97
N ARG A 90 -4.02 -13.61 -10.23
CA ARG A 90 -4.48 -12.84 -11.38
C ARG A 90 -5.67 -13.54 -12.01
N GLY A 91 -6.88 -13.06 -11.70
CA GLY A 91 -8.11 -13.76 -12.07
C GLY A 91 -8.13 -15.18 -11.47
N GLU A 92 -7.99 -16.20 -12.30
CA GLU A 92 -7.95 -17.61 -11.90
C GLU A 92 -6.52 -18.17 -11.76
N GLU A 93 -5.52 -17.44 -12.25
CA GLU A 93 -4.12 -17.87 -12.22
C GLU A 93 -3.47 -17.50 -10.89
N LYS A 94 -2.64 -18.41 -10.38
CA LYS A 94 -1.78 -18.18 -9.20
C LYS A 94 -0.33 -18.32 -9.62
N ILE A 95 0.42 -17.24 -9.44
CA ILE A 95 1.82 -17.16 -9.81
C ILE A 95 2.63 -17.03 -8.53
N HIS A 96 3.61 -17.93 -8.35
CA HIS A 96 4.51 -17.91 -7.21
C HIS A 96 5.82 -17.24 -7.60
N TYR A 97 6.32 -16.36 -6.73
CA TYR A 97 7.57 -15.63 -6.91
C TYR A 97 8.49 -15.86 -5.70
N ASN A 98 9.73 -16.23 -6.00
CA ASN A 98 10.81 -16.30 -5.03
C ASN A 98 11.68 -15.03 -5.12
N LEU A 99 11.44 -14.09 -4.21
CA LEU A 99 12.19 -12.84 -4.13
C LEU A 99 13.54 -12.97 -3.39
N ALA A 100 13.78 -14.09 -2.69
CA ALA A 100 15.07 -14.31 -2.03
C ALA A 100 16.17 -14.60 -3.06
N GLU A 101 15.83 -15.31 -4.13
CA GLU A 101 16.74 -15.60 -5.24
C GLU A 101 16.69 -14.50 -6.31
N ASP A 102 15.49 -14.05 -6.66
CA ASP A 102 15.29 -12.99 -7.63
C ASP A 102 15.04 -11.66 -6.91
N TYR A 103 16.12 -10.90 -6.67
CA TYR A 103 16.07 -9.50 -6.18
C TYR A 103 15.39 -8.53 -7.18
N LYS A 104 14.54 -9.05 -8.07
CA LYS A 104 13.87 -8.35 -9.17
C LYS A 104 12.43 -7.99 -8.83
N ILE A 105 12.17 -7.62 -7.57
CA ILE A 105 10.86 -7.08 -7.15
C ILE A 105 10.40 -5.89 -7.99
N SER A 106 11.37 -5.13 -8.51
CA SER A 106 11.16 -3.95 -9.35
C SER A 106 10.95 -4.27 -10.83
N GLU A 107 11.04 -5.55 -11.24
CA GLU A 107 10.73 -5.99 -12.61
C GLU A 107 9.34 -6.63 -12.71
N ILE A 108 8.74 -6.98 -11.57
CA ILE A 108 7.40 -7.58 -11.51
C ILE A 108 6.36 -6.47 -11.68
N LYS A 109 5.84 -6.37 -12.90
CA LYS A 109 4.71 -5.50 -13.22
C LYS A 109 3.40 -6.11 -12.72
N LEU A 110 2.69 -5.34 -11.91
CA LEU A 110 1.36 -5.73 -11.43
C LEU A 110 0.30 -5.40 -12.49
N GLU A 111 -0.83 -6.09 -12.40
CA GLU A 111 -2.00 -5.89 -13.23
C GLU A 111 -3.21 -5.47 -12.40
N PRO A 112 -4.21 -4.83 -13.04
CA PRO A 112 -5.45 -4.48 -12.37
C PRO A 112 -6.14 -5.71 -11.77
N ASN A 113 -6.62 -5.58 -10.54
CA ASN A 113 -7.27 -6.66 -9.77
C ASN A 113 -6.35 -7.79 -9.31
N ASP A 114 -5.02 -7.64 -9.46
CA ASP A 114 -4.07 -8.58 -8.87
C ASP A 114 -4.22 -8.59 -7.34
N ILE A 115 -4.10 -9.78 -6.76
CA ILE A 115 -4.07 -9.99 -5.32
C ILE A 115 -2.70 -10.54 -4.95
N VAL A 116 -1.92 -9.75 -4.24
CA VAL A 116 -0.60 -10.13 -3.73
C VAL A 116 -0.75 -10.61 -2.30
N GLU A 117 -0.34 -11.85 -2.06
CA GLU A 117 -0.35 -12.50 -0.77
C GLU A 117 1.08 -12.82 -0.35
N ILE A 118 1.46 -12.27 0.80
CA ILE A 118 2.77 -12.48 1.41
C ILE A 118 2.58 -13.45 2.58
N PRO A 119 3.06 -14.70 2.48
CA PRO A 119 2.91 -15.68 3.55
C PRO A 119 3.75 -15.34 4.79
N PHE A 120 3.42 -16.05 5.88
CA PHE A 120 4.20 -16.03 7.10
C PHE A 120 5.35 -17.03 7.02
N ASN A 121 6.58 -16.54 7.16
CA ASN A 121 7.75 -17.37 7.34
C ASN A 121 7.83 -17.78 8.81
N ASN A 122 7.70 -19.08 9.06
CA ASN A 122 7.93 -19.64 10.39
C ASN A 122 9.43 -19.99 10.52
N PRO A 123 10.24 -19.23 11.28
CA PRO A 123 11.67 -19.48 11.40
C PRO A 123 12.00 -20.80 12.11
N ASP A 124 11.02 -21.39 12.79
CA ASP A 124 11.16 -22.64 13.55
C ASP A 124 10.72 -23.90 12.76
N SER A 125 10.45 -23.76 11.45
CA SER A 125 9.86 -24.84 10.63
C SER A 125 10.87 -25.70 9.87
#